data_AF-A0A1A8LAM0-F1
#
_entry.id   AF-A0A1A8LAM0-F1
#
_cell.length_a   1.000
_cell.length_b   1.000
_cell.length_c   1.000
_cell.angle_alpha   90.00
_cell.angle_beta   90.00
_cell.angle_gamma   90.00
#
_symmetry.space_group_name_H-M   'P 1'
#
loop_
_entity.id
_entity.type
_entity.pdbx_description
1 polymer ?
#
loop_
_entity_poly.entity_id
_entity_poly.type
_entity_poly.pdbx_seq_one_letter_code
_entity_poly.pdbx_strand_id
1 'polypeptide(L)'
;SSLDAHGDFSGSAPPVCTEPLIPTNPGIPSEEMAKISCSLETKELWDKFHDLGTEMIITKSGRRMFPTIRVSFSGVDQDSKYIVLMDIVPV
;
A
#
# COMPACT_ATOMS: atom_id res chain seq x y z
N SER A 1 10.99 -20.90 49.93
CA SER A 1 11.81 -19.76 49.49
C SER A 1 12.31 -20.06 48.09
N SER A 2 12.02 -19.13 47.17
CA SER A 2 12.48 -19.06 45.78
C SER A 2 12.01 -20.13 44.79
N LEU A 3 11.66 -19.85 43.54
CA LEU A 3 11.17 -18.67 42.78
C LEU A 3 10.89 -19.25 41.37
N ASP A 4 9.80 -18.80 40.78
CA ASP A 4 9.52 -18.64 39.34
C ASP A 4 9.38 -19.83 38.39
N ALA A 5 8.17 -19.84 37.82
CA ALA A 5 7.79 -20.49 36.58
C ALA A 5 8.41 -19.75 35.38
N HIS A 6 9.02 -20.50 34.47
CA HIS A 6 9.21 -20.07 33.09
C HIS A 6 8.63 -21.14 32.18
N GLY A 7 7.41 -20.88 31.69
CA GLY A 7 6.85 -21.61 30.56
C GLY A 7 7.56 -21.14 29.29
N ASP A 8 8.34 -22.03 28.69
CA ASP A 8 8.86 -21.86 27.34
C ASP A 8 7.71 -22.03 26.35
N PHE A 9 7.01 -20.93 26.05
CA PHE A 9 6.17 -20.84 24.86
C PHE A 9 7.10 -20.61 23.66
N SER A 10 7.82 -21.66 23.24
CA SER A 10 8.45 -21.70 21.92
C SER A 10 7.36 -21.97 20.87
N GLY A 11 6.44 -21.01 20.74
CA GLY A 11 5.56 -20.89 19.60
C GLY A 11 6.36 -20.20 18.52
N SER A 12 6.91 -20.97 17.58
CA SER A 12 7.27 -20.44 16.26
C SER A 12 6.02 -19.76 15.72
N ALA A 13 5.96 -18.43 15.78
CA ALA A 13 4.96 -17.69 15.02
C ALA A 13 5.08 -18.16 13.57
N PRO A 14 3.98 -18.52 12.88
CA PRO A 14 4.07 -18.81 11.47
C PRO A 14 4.63 -17.55 10.79
N PRO A 15 5.47 -17.68 9.75
CA PRO A 15 5.84 -16.51 8.96
C PRO A 15 4.54 -15.85 8.53
N VAL A 16 4.36 -14.59 8.93
CA VAL A 16 3.19 -13.79 8.54
C VAL A 16 3.15 -13.88 7.02
N CYS A 17 2.09 -14.51 6.50
CA CYS A 17 1.85 -14.68 5.08
C CYS A 17 1.64 -13.29 4.45
N THR A 18 2.73 -12.57 4.16
CA THR A 18 2.70 -11.33 3.38
C THR A 18 2.86 -11.62 1.89
N GLU A 19 2.86 -12.89 1.46
CA GLU A 19 2.83 -13.18 0.04
C GLU A 19 1.49 -12.71 -0.51
N PRO A 20 1.46 -11.74 -1.45
CA PRO A 20 0.22 -11.29 -2.02
C PRO A 20 -0.44 -12.46 -2.74
N LEU A 21 -1.64 -12.85 -2.32
CA LEU A 21 -2.44 -13.88 -3.01
C LEU A 21 -2.82 -13.46 -4.45
N ILE A 22 -2.55 -12.21 -4.81
CA ILE A 22 -2.80 -11.62 -6.11
C ILE A 22 -1.44 -11.47 -6.80
N PRO A 23 -1.22 -12.09 -7.96
CA PRO A 23 -0.02 -11.86 -8.76
C PRO A 23 0.15 -10.36 -9.01
N THR A 24 1.20 -9.76 -8.43
CA THR A 24 1.54 -8.33 -8.61
C THR A 24 2.41 -8.09 -9.83
N ASN A 25 2.78 -9.16 -10.56
CA ASN A 25 3.56 -9.04 -11.78
C ASN A 25 2.68 -8.42 -12.87
N PRO A 26 3.01 -7.22 -13.40
CA PRO A 26 2.20 -6.57 -14.42
C PRO A 26 2.33 -7.37 -15.73
N GLY A 27 1.46 -8.38 -15.89
CA GLY A 27 1.15 -8.93 -17.20
C GLY A 27 0.56 -7.84 -18.09
N ILE A 28 0.56 -8.08 -19.40
CA ILE A 28 -0.13 -7.19 -20.35
C ILE A 28 -1.57 -6.98 -19.83
N PRO A 29 -2.00 -5.74 -19.57
CA PRO A 29 -3.36 -5.49 -19.10
C PRO A 29 -4.36 -6.08 -20.07
N SER A 30 -5.44 -6.68 -19.56
CA SER A 30 -6.55 -7.05 -20.43
C SER A 30 -7.06 -5.81 -21.16
N GLU A 31 -7.70 -6.00 -22.31
CA GLU A 31 -8.29 -4.89 -23.08
C GLU A 31 -9.31 -4.07 -22.25
N GLU A 32 -9.95 -4.72 -21.28
CA GLU A 32 -10.85 -4.07 -20.32
C GLU A 32 -10.08 -3.19 -19.33
N MET A 33 -8.99 -3.71 -18.73
CA MET A 33 -8.15 -2.93 -17.82
C MET A 33 -7.43 -1.77 -18.52
N ALA A 34 -7.11 -1.91 -19.80
CA ALA A 34 -6.47 -0.86 -20.59
C ALA A 34 -7.32 0.42 -20.74
N LYS A 35 -8.65 0.33 -20.52
CA LYS A 35 -9.57 1.48 -20.56
C LYS A 35 -9.56 2.28 -19.25
N ILE A 36 -9.07 1.68 -18.16
CA ILE A 36 -9.07 2.29 -16.84
C ILE A 36 -7.95 3.32 -16.77
N SER A 37 -8.29 4.54 -16.38
CA SER A 37 -7.32 5.58 -16.05
C SER A 37 -7.41 5.94 -14.57
N CYS A 38 -6.26 6.32 -14.01
CA CYS A 38 -6.10 6.74 -12.61
C CYS A 38 -5.49 8.14 -12.61
N SER A 39 -6.09 9.07 -11.88
CA SER A 39 -5.59 10.43 -11.73
C SER A 39 -5.35 10.76 -10.26
N LEU A 40 -4.22 11.44 -9.99
CA LEU A 40 -3.92 11.97 -8.66
C LEU A 40 -4.73 13.26 -8.44
N GLU A 41 -5.58 13.27 -7.41
CA GLU A 41 -6.30 14.46 -6.99
C GLU A 41 -5.33 15.45 -6.32
N THR A 42 -5.65 16.75 -6.38
CA THR A 42 -4.84 17.82 -5.78
C THR A 42 -3.36 17.79 -6.22
N LYS A 43 -3.10 17.40 -7.48
CA LYS A 43 -1.75 17.25 -8.05
C LYS A 43 -0.87 18.49 -7.84
N GLU A 44 -1.43 19.69 -7.96
CA GLU A 44 -0.70 20.95 -7.75
C GLU A 44 -0.07 21.07 -6.36
N LEU A 45 -0.68 20.46 -5.33
CA LEU A 45 -0.08 20.41 -4.00
C LEU A 45 1.09 19.45 -3.99
N TRP A 46 0.93 18.26 -4.56
CA TRP A 46 1.99 17.27 -4.67
C TRP A 46 3.20 17.79 -5.46
N ASP A 47 2.97 18.54 -6.54
CA ASP A 47 4.02 19.15 -7.34
C ASP A 47 4.87 20.12 -6.49
N LYS A 48 4.23 20.95 -5.65
CA LYS A 48 4.95 21.84 -4.72
C LYS A 48 5.79 21.09 -3.70
N PHE A 49 5.31 19.95 -3.19
CA PHE A 49 6.10 19.10 -2.28
C PHE A 49 7.28 18.46 -3.01
N HIS A 50 7.05 17.99 -4.23
CA HIS A 50 8.09 17.39 -5.07
C HIS A 50 9.23 18.37 -5.35
N ASP A 51 8.90 19.60 -5.76
CA ASP A 51 9.87 20.65 -6.08
C ASP A 51 10.77 21.02 -4.89
N LEU A 52 10.26 20.86 -3.66
CA LEU A 52 10.99 21.16 -2.42
C LEU A 52 11.68 19.92 -1.82
N GLY A 53 11.46 18.74 -2.38
CA GLY A 53 11.87 17.47 -1.79
C GLY A 53 10.79 16.93 -0.85
N THR A 54 9.97 16.02 -1.36
CA THR A 54 8.93 15.36 -0.55
C THR A 54 9.56 14.47 0.51
N GLU A 55 9.38 14.80 1.78
CA GLU A 55 9.77 13.98 2.92
C GLU A 55 8.55 13.38 3.62
N MET A 56 8.68 12.15 4.10
CA MET A 56 7.63 11.45 4.85
C MET A 56 8.17 11.01 6.21
N ILE A 57 7.37 11.21 7.26
CA ILE A 57 7.73 10.84 8.63
C ILE A 57 7.29 9.40 8.90
N ILE A 58 8.19 8.60 9.49
CA ILE A 58 7.90 7.24 9.97
C ILE A 58 8.03 7.23 11.49
N THR A 59 7.07 6.61 12.18
CA THR A 59 7.08 6.47 13.64
C THR A 59 6.75 5.03 14.04
N LYS A 60 7.11 4.63 15.27
CA LYS A 60 6.80 3.29 15.82
C LYS A 60 5.30 2.98 15.81
N SER A 61 4.45 3.97 16.08
CA SER A 61 2.99 3.82 16.05
C SER A 61 2.40 3.92 14.63
N GLY A 62 3.22 4.21 13.63
CA GLY A 62 2.78 4.60 12.30
C GLY A 62 2.40 6.08 12.21
N ARG A 63 2.48 6.61 10.98
CA ARG A 63 2.11 7.99 10.64
C ARG A 63 1.37 7.98 9.31
N ARG A 64 0.31 8.77 9.21
CA ARG A 64 -0.37 9.02 7.92
C ARG A 64 0.48 9.93 7.05
N MET A 65 0.58 9.61 5.77
CA MET A 65 1.24 10.45 4.76
C MET A 65 0.60 11.84 4.70
N PHE A 66 1.43 12.83 4.39
CA PHE A 66 0.99 14.18 4.08
C PHE A 66 1.80 14.72 2.89
N PRO A 67 1.14 15.17 1.80
CA PRO A 67 -0.30 15.14 1.58
C PRO A 67 -0.88 13.72 1.57
N THR A 68 -2.20 13.57 1.78
CA THR A 68 -2.86 12.26 1.63
C THR A 68 -2.99 11.93 0.15
N ILE A 69 -2.64 10.69 -0.23
CA ILE A 69 -2.86 10.23 -1.60
C ILE A 69 -4.37 10.03 -1.81
N ARG A 70 -4.90 10.73 -2.80
CA ARG A 70 -6.30 10.63 -3.22
C ARG A 70 -6.29 10.46 -4.73
N VAL A 71 -6.96 9.41 -5.20
CA VAL A 71 -6.98 9.07 -6.62
C VAL A 71 -8.40 8.90 -7.10
N SER A 72 -8.65 9.28 -8.35
CA SER A 72 -9.90 9.07 -9.04
C SER A 72 -9.68 8.07 -10.17
N PHE A 73 -10.59 7.11 -10.32
CA PHE A 73 -10.56 6.14 -11.42
C PHE A 73 -11.67 6.47 -12.43
N SER A 74 -11.37 6.31 -13.72
CA SER A 74 -12.38 6.42 -14.78
C SER A 74 -12.19 5.32 -15.83
N GLY A 75 -13.21 5.05 -16.63
CA GLY A 75 -13.20 3.95 -17.61
C GLY A 75 -13.34 2.55 -17.00
N VAL A 76 -13.75 2.47 -15.73
CA VAL A 76 -14.10 1.20 -15.06
C VAL A 76 -15.45 0.68 -15.54
N ASP A 77 -15.56 -0.63 -15.74
CA ASP A 77 -16.84 -1.30 -15.87
C ASP A 77 -17.56 -1.32 -14.51
N GLN A 78 -18.83 -0.89 -14.47
CA GLN A 78 -19.62 -0.79 -13.24
C GLN A 78 -20.11 -2.15 -12.73
N ASP A 79 -20.18 -3.16 -13.60
CA ASP A 79 -20.66 -4.49 -13.25
C ASP A 79 -19.54 -5.43 -12.77
N SER A 80 -18.28 -4.96 -12.84
CA SER A 80 -17.08 -5.70 -12.45
C SER A 80 -16.63 -5.38 -11.03
N LYS A 81 -15.89 -6.32 -10.43
CA LYS A 81 -15.28 -6.16 -9.11
C LYS A 81 -13.79 -5.85 -9.25
N TYR A 82 -13.33 -4.84 -8.52
CA TYR A 82 -11.93 -4.42 -8.53
C TYR A 82 -11.33 -4.47 -7.13
N ILE A 83 -10.03 -4.70 -7.08
CA ILE A 83 -9.22 -4.56 -5.87
C ILE A 83 -8.20 -3.45 -6.16
N VAL A 84 -8.11 -2.48 -5.25
CA VAL A 84 -7.09 -1.43 -5.32
C VAL A 84 -6.07 -1.70 -4.23
N LEU A 85 -4.82 -1.82 -4.63
CA LEU A 85 -3.68 -2.07 -3.76
C LEU A 85 -2.70 -0.92 -3.93
N MET A 86 -2.02 -0.55 -2.86
CA MET A 86 -0.95 0.44 -2.88
C MET A 86 0.26 -0.17 -2.19
N ASP A 87 1.42 -0.05 -2.83
CA ASP A 87 2.72 -0.42 -2.28
C ASP A 87 3.71 0.73 -2.49
N ILE A 88 4.78 0.76 -1.70
CA ILE A 88 5.85 1.75 -1.80
C ILE A 88 7.15 1.01 -2.11
N VAL A 89 7.65 1.19 -3.33
CA VAL A 89 8.89 0.57 -3.79
C VAL A 89 10.08 1.55 -3.69
N PRO A 90 11.30 1.06 -3.46
CA PRO A 90 12.51 1.88 -3.57
C PRO A 90 12.63 2.51 -4.97
N VAL A 91 13.14 3.75 -5.02
CA VAL A 91 13.37 4.52 -6.25
C VAL A 91 14.85 4.52 -6.60
#